data_AF-A0A1H7U880-F1
#
_entry.id   AF-A0A1H7U880-F1
#
_cell.length_a   1.000
_cell.length_b   1.000
_cell.length_c   1.000
_cell.angle_alpha   90.00
_cell.angle_beta   90.00
_cell.angle_gamma   90.00
#
_symmetry.space_group_name_H-M   'P 1'
#
loop_
_entity.id
_entity.type
_entity.pdbx_description
1 polymer ?
#
loop_
_entity_poly.entity_id
_entity_poly.type
_entity_poly.pdbx_seq_one_letter_code
_entity_poly.pdbx_strand_id
1 'polypeptide(L)'
;MRYEAENIWLTQKMMASLYEVDVRTINDHIQKIFDDGKLTKEATIRNFRIVQTEGSRQVQRNVMHYNLQLIISVGFKVNNDRAVRFRKWA
;
A
#
# COMPACT_ATOMS: atom_id res chain seq x y z
N MET A 1 -0.20 -9.38 3.04
CA MET A 1 0.08 -8.43 4.13
C MET A 1 1.33 -8.95 4.80
N ARG A 2 2.28 -8.07 5.11
CA ARG A 2 3.49 -8.46 5.84
C ARG A 2 3.57 -7.65 7.13
N TYR A 3 4.11 -8.27 8.17
CA TYR A 3 4.46 -7.62 9.42
C TYR A 3 5.96 -7.74 9.60
N GLU A 4 6.65 -6.61 9.70
CA GLU A 4 8.11 -6.56 9.83
C GLU A 4 8.52 -5.28 10.55
N ALA A 5 9.44 -5.43 11.52
CA ALA A 5 9.94 -4.32 12.34
C ALA A 5 8.79 -3.48 12.96
N GLU A 6 7.83 -4.19 13.56
CA GLU A 6 6.64 -3.59 14.21
C GLU A 6 5.76 -2.73 13.29
N ASN A 7 5.90 -2.91 11.97
CA ASN A 7 5.15 -2.17 10.97
C ASN A 7 4.38 -3.11 10.04
N ILE A 8 3.25 -2.61 9.55
CA ILE A 8 2.39 -3.30 8.58
C ILE A 8 2.76 -2.82 7.18
N TRP A 9 2.91 -3.78 6.27
CA TRP A 9 3.27 -3.54 4.88
C TRP A 9 2.21 -4.12 3.94
N LEU A 10 1.64 -3.26 3.11
CA LEU A 10 0.62 -3.61 2.11
C LEU A 10 1.06 -3.22 0.70
N THR A 11 0.66 -3.98 -0.31
CA THR A 11 0.81 -3.58 -1.72
C THR A 11 -0.32 -2.64 -2.14
N GLN A 12 -0.19 -1.93 -3.28
CA GLN A 12 -1.29 -1.11 -3.81
C GLN A 12 -2.57 -1.95 -4.03
N LYS A 13 -2.43 -3.19 -4.51
CA LYS A 13 -3.55 -4.12 -4.69
C LYS A 13 -4.25 -4.45 -3.36
N MET A 14 -3.49 -4.62 -2.28
CA MET A 14 -4.08 -4.87 -0.98
C MET A 14 -4.79 -3.63 -0.41
N MET A 15 -4.23 -2.43 -0.61
CA MET A 15 -4.89 -1.18 -0.22
C MET A 15 -6.17 -0.94 -1.02
N ALA A 16 -6.17 -1.26 -2.32
CA ALA A 16 -7.36 -1.23 -3.17
C ALA A 16 -8.47 -2.13 -2.62
N SER A 17 -8.14 -3.37 -2.25
CA SER A 17 -9.09 -4.27 -1.58
C SER A 17 -9.52 -3.81 -0.19
N LEU A 18 -8.62 -3.20 0.59
CA LEU A 18 -8.92 -2.65 1.91
C LEU A 18 -9.96 -1.53 1.82
N TYR A 19 -9.77 -0.60 0.89
CA TYR A 19 -10.61 0.58 0.73
C TYR A 19 -11.72 0.43 -0.31
N GLU A 20 -11.90 -0.72 -0.96
CA GLU A 20 -12.89 -0.92 -2.04
C GLU A 20 -12.78 0.13 -3.17
N VAL A 21 -11.56 0.38 -3.63
CA VAL A 21 -11.29 1.26 -4.78
C VAL A 21 -10.40 0.56 -5.78
N ASP A 22 -10.25 1.15 -6.97
CA ASP A 22 -9.33 0.62 -7.98
C ASP A 22 -7.86 0.87 -7.60
N VAL A 23 -6.95 0.01 -8.08
CA VAL A 23 -5.51 0.16 -7.88
C VAL A 23 -5.00 1.49 -8.46
N ARG A 24 -5.58 1.97 -9.56
CA ARG A 24 -5.27 3.28 -10.16
C ARG A 24 -5.58 4.42 -9.19
N THR A 25 -6.71 4.37 -8.49
CA THR A 25 -7.07 5.36 -7.47
C THR A 25 -6.06 5.40 -6.32
N ILE A 26 -5.60 4.22 -5.87
CA ILE A 26 -4.53 4.13 -4.86
C ILE A 26 -3.23 4.75 -5.40
N ASN A 27 -2.86 4.47 -6.64
CA ASN A 27 -1.67 5.02 -7.28
C ASN A 27 -1.72 6.56 -7.34
N ASP A 28 -2.85 7.12 -7.78
CA ASP A 28 -3.06 8.56 -7.87
C ASP A 28 -2.93 9.25 -6.49
N HIS A 29 -3.49 8.64 -5.44
CA HIS A 29 -3.37 9.16 -4.08
C HIS A 29 -1.93 9.12 -3.56
N ILE A 30 -1.22 8.01 -3.81
CA ILE A 30 0.19 7.87 -3.43
C ILE A 30 1.04 8.95 -4.13
N GLN A 31 0.85 9.15 -5.43
CA GLN A 31 1.57 10.17 -6.19
C GLN A 31 1.33 11.56 -5.62
N LYS A 32 0.07 11.94 -5.39
CA LYS A 32 -0.30 13.21 -4.76
C LYS A 32 0.30 13.40 -3.36
N ILE A 33 0.39 12.35 -2.55
CA ILE A 33 0.99 12.42 -1.21
C ILE A 33 2.49 12.74 -1.28
N PHE A 34 3.19 12.17 -2.27
CA PHE A 34 4.60 12.47 -2.50
C PHE A 34 4.79 13.86 -3.12
N ASP A 35 3.92 14.27 -4.03
CA ASP A 35 3.96 15.61 -4.64
C ASP A 35 3.65 16.71 -3.62
N ASP A 36 2.75 16.45 -2.66
CA ASP A 36 2.48 17.33 -1.50
C ASP A 36 3.69 17.46 -0.55
N GLY A 37 4.77 16.68 -0.74
CA GLY A 37 5.96 16.67 0.13
C GLY A 37 5.71 16.13 1.54
N LYS A 38 4.54 15.51 1.79
CA LYS A 38 4.12 15.08 3.13
C LYS A 38 4.87 13.85 3.64
N LEU A 39 5.36 13.02 2.72
CA LEU A 39 6.11 11.80 3.01
C LEU A 39 7.23 11.62 2.00
N THR A 40 8.31 10.97 2.41
CA THR A 40 9.41 10.59 1.52
C THR A 40 9.27 9.13 1.08
N LYS A 41 9.65 8.85 -0.18
CA LYS A 41 9.52 7.51 -0.78
C LYS A 41 10.43 6.50 -0.09
N GLU A 42 11.64 6.89 0.29
CA GLU A 42 12.64 5.99 0.88
C GLU A 42 12.21 5.45 2.25
N ALA A 43 11.48 6.24 3.04
CA ALA A 43 11.03 5.85 4.37
C ALA A 43 9.73 5.02 4.37
N THR A 44 8.94 5.10 3.30
CA THR A 44 7.57 4.56 3.27
C THR A 44 7.38 3.36 2.35
N ILE A 45 8.36 3.06 1.50
CA ILE A 45 8.30 1.98 0.51
C ILE A 45 9.39 0.95 0.80
N ARG A 46 9.02 -0.33 0.77
CA ARG A 46 9.96 -1.47 0.75
C ARG A 46 9.66 -2.40 -0.41
N ASN A 47 10.70 -2.85 -1.08
CA ASN A 47 10.60 -3.90 -2.09
C ASN A 47 10.75 -5.26 -1.43
N PHE A 48 9.70 -6.07 -1.49
CA PHE A 48 9.76 -7.47 -1.06
C PHE A 48 9.88 -8.36 -2.28
N ARG A 49 10.88 -9.25 -2.25
CA ARG A 49 11.00 -10.32 -3.24
C ARG A 49 9.91 -11.36 -2.98
N ILE A 50 9.12 -11.66 -4.01
CA ILE A 50 8.11 -12.70 -3.99
C ILE A 50 8.50 -13.73 -5.03
N VAL A 51 8.51 -15.00 -4.62
CA VAL A 51 8.64 -16.13 -5.54
C VAL A 51 7.24 -16.61 -5.85
N GLN A 52 6.89 -16.64 -7.12
CA GLN A 52 5.63 -17.17 -7.61
C GLN A 52 5.92 -18.31 -8.58
N THR A 53 5.20 -19.42 -8.44
CA THR A 53 5.26 -20.53 -9.39
C THR A 53 4.32 -20.22 -10.56
N GLU A 54 4.88 -20.09 -11.76
CA GLU A 54 4.13 -19.89 -13.01
C GLU A 54 4.41 -21.10 -13.92
N GLY A 55 3.46 -22.04 -13.97
CA GLY A 55 3.64 -23.33 -14.65
C GLY A 55 4.72 -24.18 -13.98
N SER A 56 5.76 -24.56 -14.72
CA SER A 56 6.92 -25.30 -14.20
C SER A 56 8.08 -24.41 -13.72
N ARG A 57 7.95 -23.08 -13.83
CA ARG A 57 9.03 -22.13 -13.52
C ARG A 57 8.75 -21.36 -12.24
N GLN A 58 9.78 -21.13 -11.44
CA GLN A 58 9.75 -20.16 -10.35
C GLN A 58 10.16 -18.78 -10.86
N VAL A 59 9.25 -17.81 -10.75
CA VAL A 59 9.48 -16.43 -11.17
C VAL A 59 9.63 -15.57 -9.92
N GLN A 60 10.73 -14.83 -9.85
CA GLN A 60 10.98 -13.90 -8.76
C GLN A 60 10.58 -12.50 -9.20
N ARG A 61 9.70 -11.85 -8.44
CA ARG A 61 9.27 -10.47 -8.69
C ARG A 61 9.53 -9.62 -7.45
N ASN A 62 10.03 -8.41 -7.66
CA ASN A 62 10.07 -7.39 -6.62
C ASN A 62 8.72 -6.68 -6.60
N VAL A 63 8.07 -6.69 -5.44
CA VAL A 63 6.78 -6.04 -5.25
C VAL A 63 6.91 -4.96 -4.20
N MET A 64 6.55 -3.74 -4.58
CA MET A 64 6.50 -2.59 -3.68
C MET A 64 5.41 -2.80 -2.63
N HIS A 65 5.80 -2.63 -1.37
CA HIS A 65 4.91 -2.54 -0.24
C HIS A 65 5.08 -1.20 0.45
N TYR A 66 4.01 -0.75 1.07
CA TYR A 66 3.86 0.55 1.67
C TYR A 66 3.58 0.38 3.15
N ASN A 67 4.26 1.18 3.97
CA ASN A 67 4.15 1.11 5.43
C ASN A 67 2.80 1.64 5.95
N LEU A 68 2.54 1.44 7.25
CA LEU A 68 1.31 1.88 7.89
C LEU A 68 1.04 3.38 7.73
N GLN A 69 2.06 4.22 7.78
CA GLN A 69 1.91 5.67 7.65
C GLN A 69 1.36 6.07 6.27
N LEU A 70 1.85 5.45 5.19
CA LEU A 70 1.31 5.71 3.86
C LEU A 70 -0.08 5.10 3.68
N ILE A 71 -0.33 3.91 4.22
CA ILE A 71 -1.66 3.26 4.20
C ILE A 71 -2.70 4.21 4.83
N ILE A 72 -2.42 4.73 6.02
CA ILE A 72 -3.27 5.70 6.72
C ILE A 72 -3.46 6.97 5.88
N SER A 73 -2.38 7.52 5.32
CA SER A 73 -2.43 8.75 4.51
C SER A 73 -3.32 8.59 3.27
N VAL A 74 -3.26 7.44 2.60
CA VAL A 74 -4.16 7.09 1.50
C VAL A 74 -5.59 6.96 2.00
N GLY A 75 -5.80 6.30 3.15
CA GLY A 75 -7.10 6.21 3.81
C GLY A 75 -7.75 7.56 4.11
N PHE A 76 -6.99 8.62 4.37
CA PHE A 76 -7.52 10.00 4.49
C PHE A 76 -7.92 10.64 3.17
N LYS A 77 -7.34 10.22 2.04
CA LYS A 77 -7.68 10.73 0.70
C LYS A 77 -8.85 9.98 0.06
N VAL A 78 -9.15 8.76 0.51
CA VAL A 78 -10.32 7.98 0.05
C VAL A 78 -11.58 8.37 0.82
N ASN A 79 -12.62 8.78 0.10
CA ASN A 79 -13.90 9.22 0.66
C ASN A 79 -14.98 8.13 0.58
N ASN A 80 -14.91 7.13 1.47
CA ASN A 80 -15.96 6.12 1.61
C ASN A 80 -16.03 5.54 3.04
N ASP A 81 -17.07 4.76 3.31
CA ASP A 81 -17.33 4.19 4.64
C ASP A 81 -16.23 3.24 5.13
N ARG A 82 -15.57 2.49 4.24
CA ARG A 82 -14.44 1.63 4.61
C ARG A 82 -13.26 2.45 5.10
N ALA A 83 -12.92 3.51 4.39
CA ALA A 83 -11.87 4.44 4.77
C ALA A 83 -12.24 5.18 6.08
N VAL A 84 -13.50 5.60 6.26
CA VAL A 84 -14.00 6.16 7.53
C VAL A 84 -13.81 5.17 8.68
N ARG A 85 -14.22 3.90 8.51
CA ARG A 85 -14.03 2.87 9.53
C ARG A 85 -12.56 2.68 9.84
N PHE A 86 -11.71 2.52 8.82
CA PHE A 86 -10.27 2.36 9.01
C PHE A 86 -9.67 3.50 9.84
N ARG A 87 -10.04 4.75 9.55
CA ARG A 87 -9.58 5.93 10.32
C ARG A 87 -10.04 5.98 11.78
N LYS A 88 -11.09 5.25 12.16
CA LYS A 88 -11.53 5.15 13.56
C LYS A 88 -10.71 4.13 14.38
N TRP A 89 -10.05 3.19 13.70
CA TRP A 89 -9.32 2.09 14.32
C TRP A 89 -7.80 2.20 14.17
N ALA A 90 -7.32 3.04 13.25
CA ALA A 90 -5.91 3.35 13.04
C ALA A 90 -5.43 4.42 14.02
#